data_AF-A0A7C7S3F1-F1
#
_entry.id   AF-A0A7C7S3F1-F1
#
_cell.length_a   1.000
_cell.length_b   1.000
_cell.length_c   1.000
_cell.angle_alpha   90.00
_cell.angle_beta   90.00
_cell.angle_gamma   90.00
#
_symmetry.space_group_name_H-M   'P 1'
#
loop_
_entity.id
_entity.type
_entity.pdbx_description
1 polymer ?
#
loop_
_entity_poly.entity_id
_entity_poly.type
_entity_poly.pdbx_seq_one_letter_code
_entity_poly.pdbx_strand_id
1 'polypeptide(L)'
;MRFRGPGRVGSATAVVLATCLLAAACGSTDGGRDSAAEVATTTILEVATTTVTPAGARDGFVAGVADSAPILGGLTDHDLGCVADRLLEELEPAEVVALTRNGPRPDQSALAVRALRDCDLVIQVVTIGLRDAIQADPDSLPIDATCLLEGVDPDDLTPYLEARFALGFVAFEDSEAIDLLAGTPILANTMRCSTMAALGMVDAHTPAVCLELSQRLGEMMAGIMETGGADGGPDPLLLASVFGVTNEIFAWLADEVPPELEADAILVRDTMARVGELMVEGLARPDLDTDDPDEVMVAFLSVMTRISAELSGVEGDLAAATSRLRAHLVETCGESSSMLFELLGGVGATS
;
A
#
# COMPACT_ATOMS: atom_id res chain seq x y z
N MET A 1 -51.54 16.67 -3.81
CA MET A 1 -51.23 15.50 -4.67
C MET A 1 -49.77 15.13 -4.45
N ARG A 2 -49.47 13.83 -4.55
CA ARG A 2 -48.30 13.11 -3.99
C ARG A 2 -46.92 13.64 -4.42
N PHE A 3 -45.99 13.65 -3.45
CA PHE A 3 -44.53 13.67 -3.65
C PHE A 3 -44.08 12.45 -4.49
N ARG A 4 -43.18 12.68 -5.44
CA ARG A 4 -42.38 11.66 -6.12
C ARG A 4 -40.95 12.23 -6.24
N GLY A 5 -39.99 11.56 -5.61
CA GLY A 5 -38.63 12.05 -5.40
C GLY A 5 -37.75 12.07 -6.65
N PRO A 6 -36.53 12.65 -6.55
CA PRO A 6 -35.58 12.70 -7.64
C PRO A 6 -35.03 11.30 -7.94
N GLY A 7 -35.05 10.95 -9.23
CA GLY A 7 -34.50 9.73 -9.77
C GLY A 7 -32.96 9.74 -9.71
N ARG A 8 -32.42 8.55 -9.45
CA ARG A 8 -31.00 8.21 -9.51
C ARG A 8 -30.40 8.66 -10.85
N VAL A 9 -29.35 9.48 -10.80
CA VAL A 9 -28.36 9.62 -11.88
C VAL A 9 -27.19 8.72 -11.54
N GLY A 10 -26.72 8.01 -12.55
CA GLY A 10 -25.91 6.80 -12.47
C GLY A 10 -24.53 6.99 -11.86
N SER A 11 -24.28 6.13 -10.89
CA SER A 11 -23.01 5.58 -10.44
C SER A 11 -22.16 5.02 -11.61
N ALA A 12 -21.07 5.69 -11.94
CA ALA A 12 -19.98 5.09 -12.74
C ALA A 12 -18.59 5.40 -12.14
N THR A 13 -18.39 6.57 -11.54
CA THR A 13 -17.14 6.94 -10.86
C THR A 13 -17.00 6.41 -9.43
N ALA A 14 -18.10 5.97 -8.81
CA ALA A 14 -18.09 5.36 -7.48
C ALA A 14 -17.78 3.84 -7.49
N VAL A 15 -17.62 3.21 -8.65
CA VAL A 15 -17.46 1.75 -8.75
C VAL A 15 -15.99 1.33 -8.71
N VAL A 16 -15.05 2.18 -9.14
CA VAL A 16 -13.62 1.86 -9.18
C VAL A 16 -12.96 1.97 -7.80
N LEU A 17 -13.46 2.84 -6.91
CA LEU A 17 -12.98 2.97 -5.53
C LEU A 17 -13.72 2.08 -4.51
N ALA A 18 -14.82 1.44 -4.90
CA ALA A 18 -15.67 0.68 -3.97
C ALA A 18 -15.37 -0.83 -3.92
N THR A 19 -14.46 -1.34 -4.75
CA THR A 19 -14.19 -2.79 -4.82
C THR A 19 -13.11 -3.28 -3.85
N CYS A 20 -12.44 -2.40 -3.10
CA CYS A 20 -11.41 -2.77 -2.11
C CYS A 20 -11.82 -2.58 -0.63
N LEU A 21 -13.08 -2.22 -0.31
CA LEU A 21 -13.48 -1.80 1.04
C LEU A 21 -14.72 -2.51 1.60
N LEU A 22 -14.80 -3.84 1.49
CA LEU A 22 -15.85 -4.61 2.17
C LEU A 22 -15.33 -5.91 2.77
N ALA A 23 -14.73 -5.80 3.95
CA ALA A 23 -14.68 -6.90 4.92
C ALA A 23 -14.90 -6.38 6.35
N ALA A 24 -15.59 -7.21 7.12
CA ALA A 24 -15.81 -7.15 8.57
C ALA A 24 -16.83 -6.14 9.13
N ALA A 25 -18.11 -6.54 9.11
CA ALA A 25 -18.97 -6.31 10.28
C ALA A 25 -19.90 -7.52 10.53
N CYS A 26 -19.55 -8.33 11.53
CA CYS A 26 -20.43 -8.84 12.60
C CYS A 26 -20.05 -10.24 13.08
N GLY A 27 -19.80 -10.36 14.40
CA GLY A 27 -19.80 -11.60 15.17
C GLY A 27 -19.17 -11.36 16.55
N SER A 28 -19.90 -10.78 17.51
CA SER A 28 -20.52 -11.46 18.66
C SER A 28 -19.50 -12.13 19.61
N THR A 29 -19.46 -11.90 20.92
CA THR A 29 -20.57 -12.11 21.87
C THR A 29 -20.29 -11.43 23.22
N ASP A 30 -21.33 -10.79 23.74
CA ASP A 30 -21.51 -10.47 25.15
C ASP A 30 -21.78 -11.77 25.94
N GLY A 31 -21.15 -11.91 27.10
CA GLY A 31 -21.06 -13.17 27.84
C GLY A 31 -20.82 -12.92 29.32
N GLY A 32 -21.78 -12.25 29.97
CA GLY A 32 -21.79 -12.06 31.40
C GLY A 32 -21.73 -13.37 32.18
N ARG A 33 -20.87 -13.40 33.20
CA ARG A 33 -20.98 -14.31 34.35
C ARG A 33 -20.65 -13.55 35.63
N ASP A 34 -21.68 -13.34 36.44
CA ASP A 34 -21.58 -13.10 37.87
C ASP A 34 -20.89 -14.30 38.53
N SER A 35 -19.95 -14.02 39.44
CA SER A 35 -19.63 -14.90 40.58
C SER A 35 -18.93 -14.12 41.70
N ALA A 36 -19.73 -13.87 42.73
CA ALA A 36 -19.45 -13.84 44.16
C ALA A 36 -18.05 -13.43 44.68
N ALA A 37 -18.08 -12.37 45.50
CA ALA A 37 -17.04 -12.03 46.45
C ALA A 37 -16.82 -13.16 47.47
N GLU A 38 -15.57 -13.57 47.64
CA GLU A 38 -15.10 -14.31 48.80
C GLU A 38 -13.82 -13.65 49.34
N VAL A 39 -13.88 -13.26 50.61
CA VAL A 39 -12.83 -12.59 51.36
C VAL A 39 -11.78 -13.63 51.75
N ALA A 40 -10.59 -13.53 51.16
CA ALA A 40 -9.45 -14.38 51.52
C ALA A 40 -8.48 -13.62 52.44
N THR A 41 -8.29 -14.24 53.60
CA THR A 41 -7.41 -13.89 54.72
C THR A 41 -5.99 -13.51 54.30
N THR A 42 -5.49 -12.39 54.82
CA THR A 42 -4.09 -11.95 54.74
C THR A 42 -3.17 -12.98 55.40
N THR A 43 -2.62 -13.87 54.58
CA THR A 43 -1.45 -14.67 54.95
C THR A 43 -0.26 -13.91 54.40
N ILE A 44 0.62 -13.42 55.28
CA ILE A 44 1.92 -12.88 54.89
C ILE A 44 2.72 -14.06 54.38
N LEU A 45 2.65 -14.31 53.06
CA LEU A 45 3.64 -15.12 52.38
C LEU A 45 4.97 -14.36 52.50
N GLU A 46 5.99 -15.02 53.05
CA GLU A 46 7.36 -14.67 52.71
C GLU A 46 7.44 -14.68 51.19
N VAL A 47 7.53 -13.49 50.60
CA VAL A 47 7.88 -13.33 49.20
C VAL A 47 9.31 -13.82 49.11
N ALA A 48 9.48 -15.10 48.79
CA ALA A 48 10.67 -15.58 48.16
C ALA A 48 10.79 -14.76 46.87
N THR A 49 11.52 -13.66 46.95
CA THR A 49 11.99 -12.93 45.77
C THR A 49 12.88 -13.92 45.04
N THR A 50 12.25 -14.69 44.14
CA THR A 50 12.96 -15.46 43.14
C THR A 50 13.72 -14.42 42.34
N THR A 51 14.97 -14.22 42.72
CA THR A 51 15.88 -13.31 42.06
C THR A 51 16.11 -13.91 40.69
N VAL A 52 15.40 -13.38 39.71
CA VAL A 52 15.54 -13.79 38.32
C VAL A 52 16.94 -13.39 37.90
N THR A 53 17.74 -14.38 37.49
CA THR A 53 19.08 -14.11 36.95
C THR A 53 18.95 -13.63 35.50
N PRO A 54 19.90 -12.82 34.99
CA PRO A 54 19.90 -12.42 33.58
C PRO A 54 19.81 -13.61 32.61
N ALA A 55 20.56 -14.68 32.88
CA ALA A 55 20.49 -15.92 32.10
C ALA A 55 19.09 -16.56 32.14
N GLY A 56 18.47 -16.63 33.32
CA GLY A 56 17.11 -17.16 33.46
C GLY A 56 16.05 -16.29 32.77
N ALA A 57 16.21 -14.96 32.76
CA ALA A 57 15.34 -14.06 32.02
C ALA A 57 15.48 -14.24 30.51
N ARG A 58 16.72 -14.34 30.01
CA ARG A 58 17.06 -14.58 28.61
C ARG A 58 16.46 -15.89 28.11
N ASP A 59 16.71 -16.99 28.82
CA ASP A 59 16.18 -18.31 28.44
C ASP A 59 14.64 -18.33 28.46
N GLY A 60 14.04 -17.65 29.44
CA GLY A 60 12.59 -17.49 29.53
C GLY A 60 12.01 -16.70 28.35
N PHE A 61 12.67 -15.60 27.95
CA PHE A 61 12.27 -14.78 26.81
C PHE A 61 12.29 -15.59 25.51
N VAL A 62 13.41 -16.26 25.22
CA VAL A 62 13.57 -17.10 24.02
C VAL A 62 12.47 -18.16 23.94
N ALA A 63 12.13 -18.79 25.07
CA ALA A 63 11.14 -19.88 25.08
C ALA A 63 9.68 -19.42 25.06
N GLY A 64 9.36 -18.19 25.47
CA GLY A 64 7.98 -17.80 25.78
C GLY A 64 7.50 -16.49 25.18
N VAL A 65 8.37 -15.66 24.59
CA VAL A 65 7.95 -14.32 24.15
C VAL A 65 6.94 -14.37 23.02
N ALA A 66 7.04 -15.34 22.10
CA ALA A 66 6.15 -15.48 20.95
C ALA A 66 4.66 -15.63 21.33
N ASP A 67 4.37 -16.23 22.50
CA ASP A 67 2.99 -16.38 22.98
C ASP A 67 2.36 -15.04 23.40
N SER A 68 3.18 -14.10 23.88
CA SER A 68 2.75 -12.80 24.41
C SER A 68 2.96 -11.63 23.44
N ALA A 69 3.91 -11.78 22.51
CA ALA A 69 4.22 -10.84 21.47
C ALA A 69 4.32 -11.61 20.13
N PRO A 70 3.16 -11.93 19.50
CA PRO A 70 3.12 -12.70 18.26
C PRO A 70 3.94 -12.10 17.11
N ILE A 71 4.18 -10.79 17.13
CA ILE A 71 5.06 -10.08 16.18
C ILE A 71 6.51 -10.58 16.20
N LEU A 72 6.97 -11.15 17.32
CA LEU A 72 8.28 -11.79 17.44
C LEU A 72 8.23 -13.29 17.09
N GLY A 73 7.03 -13.81 16.78
CA GLY A 73 6.81 -15.17 16.32
C GLY A 73 7.57 -15.43 15.02
N GLY A 74 8.09 -16.64 14.88
CA GLY A 74 8.84 -17.05 13.68
C GLY A 74 10.32 -16.64 13.64
N LEU A 75 10.79 -15.82 14.59
CA LEU A 75 12.23 -15.61 14.81
C LEU A 75 12.90 -16.85 15.39
N THR A 76 14.19 -17.03 15.12
CA THR A 76 14.94 -18.16 15.66
C THR A 76 15.34 -17.94 17.12
N ASP A 77 15.65 -19.01 17.85
CA ASP A 77 16.17 -18.92 19.23
C ASP A 77 17.44 -18.04 19.33
N HIS A 78 18.22 -17.99 18.25
CA HIS A 78 19.40 -17.13 18.16
C HIS A 78 19.01 -15.65 18.10
N ASP A 79 18.05 -15.32 17.23
CA ASP A 79 17.54 -13.96 17.03
C ASP A 79 16.87 -13.43 18.30
N LEU A 80 15.97 -14.24 18.89
CA LEU A 80 15.32 -13.93 20.17
C LEU A 80 16.35 -13.80 21.31
N GLY A 81 17.43 -14.59 21.25
CA GLY A 81 18.55 -14.48 22.17
C GLY A 81 19.27 -13.13 22.08
N CYS A 82 19.53 -12.63 20.87
CA CYS A 82 20.11 -11.31 20.66
C CYS A 82 19.20 -10.21 21.22
N VAL A 83 17.90 -10.25 20.91
CA VAL A 83 16.92 -9.28 21.40
C VAL A 83 16.88 -9.29 22.93
N ALA A 84 16.85 -10.47 23.56
CA ALA A 84 16.89 -10.59 25.01
C ALA A 84 18.18 -10.00 25.61
N ASP A 85 19.33 -10.24 24.99
CA ASP A 85 20.62 -9.71 25.44
C ASP A 85 20.63 -8.17 25.35
N ARG A 86 20.09 -7.57 24.27
CA ARG A 86 19.92 -6.11 24.13
C ARG A 86 18.95 -5.53 25.16
N LEU A 87 17.81 -6.18 25.39
CA LEU A 87 16.83 -5.73 26.38
C LEU A 87 17.42 -5.73 27.80
N LEU A 88 18.25 -6.73 28.14
CA LEU A 88 18.92 -6.83 29.44
C LEU A 88 20.03 -5.78 29.66
N GLU A 89 20.43 -5.03 28.63
CA GLU A 89 21.33 -3.88 28.78
C GLU A 89 20.59 -2.65 29.34
N GLU A 90 19.28 -2.54 29.12
CA GLU A 90 18.45 -1.41 29.54
C GLU A 90 17.39 -1.76 30.60
N LEU A 91 17.02 -3.04 30.73
CA LEU A 91 15.98 -3.52 31.65
C LEU A 91 16.51 -4.48 32.71
N GLU A 92 15.87 -4.48 33.88
CA GLU A 92 16.11 -5.48 34.90
C GLU A 92 15.58 -6.87 34.45
N PRO A 93 16.19 -7.99 34.90
CA PRO A 93 15.74 -9.34 34.53
C PRO A 93 14.25 -9.61 34.81
N ALA A 94 13.71 -9.01 35.88
CA ALA A 94 12.30 -9.12 36.22
C ALA A 94 11.38 -8.43 35.21
N GLU A 95 11.83 -7.33 34.59
CA GLU A 95 11.07 -6.59 33.58
C GLU A 95 11.05 -7.33 32.24
N VAL A 96 12.16 -7.96 31.85
CA VAL A 96 12.21 -8.85 30.67
C VAL A 96 11.27 -10.05 30.83
N VAL A 97 11.21 -10.65 32.03
CA VAL A 97 10.23 -11.71 32.33
C VAL A 97 8.79 -11.17 32.29
N ALA A 98 8.55 -9.95 32.75
CA ALA A 98 7.23 -9.33 32.67
C ALA A 98 6.80 -9.09 31.21
N LEU A 99 7.70 -8.64 30.34
CA LEU A 99 7.47 -8.49 28.91
C LEU A 99 7.14 -9.85 28.27
N THR A 100 7.93 -10.89 28.58
CA THR A 100 7.72 -12.26 28.08
C THR A 100 6.33 -12.82 28.42
N ARG A 101 5.72 -12.36 29.53
CA ARG A 101 4.42 -12.85 29.98
C ARG A 101 3.24 -12.03 29.50
N ASN A 102 3.44 -10.72 29.32
CA ASN A 102 2.34 -9.77 29.12
C ASN A 102 2.44 -9.01 27.80
N GLY A 103 3.49 -9.23 27.02
CA GLY A 103 3.86 -8.38 25.89
C GLY A 103 4.49 -7.05 26.33
N PRO A 104 5.08 -6.29 25.39
CA PRO A 104 5.60 -4.95 25.66
C PRO A 104 4.45 -3.96 25.91
N ARG A 105 4.63 -3.12 26.93
CA ARG A 105 3.77 -1.94 27.15
C ARG A 105 4.09 -0.86 26.10
N PRO A 106 3.21 0.14 25.88
CA PRO A 106 3.45 1.20 24.89
C PRO A 106 4.78 1.94 25.09
N ASP A 107 5.19 2.18 26.34
CA ASP A 107 6.48 2.78 26.69
C ASP A 107 7.67 1.85 26.45
N GLN A 108 7.44 0.54 26.34
CA GLN A 108 8.45 -0.49 26.10
C GLN A 108 8.55 -0.91 24.62
N SER A 109 7.58 -0.53 23.78
CA SER A 109 7.61 -0.81 22.32
C SER A 109 8.85 -0.23 21.65
N ALA A 110 9.19 1.03 21.95
CA ALA A 110 10.39 1.69 21.41
C ALA A 110 11.69 0.98 21.80
N LEU A 111 11.73 0.41 23.00
CA LEU A 111 12.89 -0.37 23.45
C LEU A 111 12.98 -1.72 22.73
N ALA A 112 11.85 -2.41 22.54
CA ALA A 112 11.80 -3.66 21.79
C ALA A 112 12.21 -3.44 20.32
N VAL A 113 11.74 -2.36 19.69
CA VAL A 113 12.12 -2.03 18.30
C VAL A 113 13.59 -1.64 18.20
N ARG A 114 14.14 -0.90 19.17
CA ARG A 114 15.59 -0.63 19.23
C ARG A 114 16.40 -1.92 19.35
N ALA A 115 15.97 -2.85 20.21
CA ALA A 115 16.64 -4.15 20.33
C ALA A 115 16.59 -4.95 19.02
N LEU A 116 15.47 -4.92 18.29
CA LEU A 116 15.38 -5.51 16.95
C LEU A 116 16.31 -4.84 15.95
N ARG A 117 16.39 -3.51 15.96
CA ARG A 117 17.29 -2.73 15.11
C ARG A 117 18.75 -3.10 15.38
N ASP A 118 19.17 -3.14 16.64
CA ASP A 118 20.55 -3.46 17.03
C ASP A 118 20.94 -4.91 16.72
N CYS A 119 19.95 -5.79 16.52
CA CYS A 119 20.13 -7.17 16.09
C CYS A 119 19.92 -7.36 14.58
N ASP A 120 19.71 -6.30 13.79
CA ASP A 120 19.42 -6.32 12.35
C ASP A 120 18.16 -7.14 11.97
N LEU A 121 17.15 -7.18 12.85
CA LEU A 121 15.95 -8.04 12.70
C LEU A 121 14.71 -7.31 12.18
N VAL A 122 14.75 -5.98 12.01
CA VAL A 122 13.58 -5.17 11.63
C VAL A 122 12.92 -5.67 10.34
N ILE A 123 13.69 -5.82 9.25
CA ILE A 123 13.17 -6.30 7.97
C ILE A 123 12.63 -7.74 8.10
N GLN A 124 13.31 -8.59 8.87
CA GLN A 124 12.89 -9.98 9.04
C GLN A 124 11.56 -10.10 9.77
N VAL A 125 11.37 -9.35 10.85
CA VAL A 125 10.10 -9.29 11.61
C VAL A 125 8.96 -8.81 10.71
N VAL A 126 9.16 -7.73 9.96
CA VAL A 126 8.14 -7.21 9.04
C VAL A 126 7.84 -8.22 7.92
N THR A 127 8.87 -8.88 7.37
CA THR A 127 8.70 -9.91 6.34
C THR A 127 7.85 -11.08 6.84
N ILE A 128 8.10 -11.56 8.07
CA ILE A 128 7.33 -12.65 8.68
C ILE A 128 5.89 -12.21 8.89
N GLY A 129 5.68 -11.05 9.52
CA GLY A 129 4.34 -10.54 9.80
C GLY A 129 3.51 -10.30 8.54
N LEU A 130 4.12 -9.77 7.46
CA LEU A 130 3.45 -9.62 6.16
C LEU A 130 3.09 -10.98 5.54
N ARG A 131 3.98 -11.96 5.61
CA ARG A 131 3.69 -13.31 5.11
C ARG A 131 2.50 -13.93 5.84
N ASP A 132 2.44 -13.77 7.16
CA ASP A 132 1.36 -14.29 7.98
C ASP A 132 0.04 -13.57 7.66
N ALA A 133 0.06 -12.24 7.47
CA ALA A 133 -1.11 -11.46 7.07
C ALA A 133 -1.64 -11.89 5.69
N ILE A 134 -0.76 -12.02 4.69
CA ILE A 134 -1.13 -12.50 3.34
C ILE A 134 -1.71 -13.92 3.41
N GLN A 135 -1.09 -14.83 4.19
CA GLN A 135 -1.59 -16.20 4.32
C GLN A 135 -2.93 -16.29 5.06
N ALA A 136 -3.23 -15.34 5.95
CA ALA A 136 -4.48 -15.28 6.67
C ALA A 136 -5.65 -14.78 5.81
N ASP A 137 -5.37 -14.02 4.74
CA ASP A 137 -6.39 -13.53 3.80
C ASP A 137 -6.50 -14.44 2.55
N PRO A 138 -7.59 -15.22 2.41
CA PRO A 138 -7.78 -16.10 1.27
C PRO A 138 -8.05 -15.37 -0.06
N ASP A 139 -8.43 -14.08 0.00
CA ASP A 139 -8.68 -13.25 -1.18
C ASP A 139 -7.42 -12.48 -1.63
N SER A 140 -6.32 -12.59 -0.88
CA SER A 140 -5.06 -11.94 -1.19
C SER A 140 -4.41 -12.47 -2.47
N LEU A 141 -3.79 -11.57 -3.23
CA LEU A 141 -2.93 -11.95 -4.35
C LEU A 141 -1.68 -12.68 -3.82
N PRO A 142 -1.09 -13.62 -4.58
CA PRO A 142 0.11 -14.34 -4.18
C PRO A 142 1.36 -13.45 -4.28
N ILE A 143 1.43 -12.44 -3.40
CA ILE A 143 2.49 -11.45 -3.35
C ILE A 143 3.61 -11.95 -2.43
N ASP A 144 4.85 -11.82 -2.88
CA ASP A 144 6.02 -12.10 -2.03
C ASP A 144 6.27 -10.91 -1.08
N ALA A 145 6.29 -11.17 0.23
CA ALA A 145 6.60 -10.18 1.25
C ALA A 145 7.99 -9.53 1.05
N THR A 146 8.95 -10.23 0.45
CA THR A 146 10.27 -9.67 0.13
C THR A 146 10.21 -8.66 -1.01
N CYS A 147 9.28 -8.82 -1.95
CA CYS A 147 9.01 -7.83 -3.01
C CYS A 147 8.48 -6.53 -2.40
N LEU A 148 7.59 -6.63 -1.40
CA LEU A 148 7.01 -5.47 -0.70
C LEU A 148 8.06 -4.60 0.00
N LEU A 149 9.14 -5.23 0.47
CA LEU A 149 10.20 -4.59 1.25
C LEU A 149 11.44 -4.22 0.43
N GLU A 150 11.38 -4.36 -0.90
CA GLU A 150 12.50 -4.06 -1.78
C GLU A 150 12.89 -2.57 -1.69
N GLY A 151 14.17 -2.30 -1.38
CA GLY A 151 14.68 -0.93 -1.27
C GLY A 151 14.26 -0.14 -0.02
N VAL A 152 13.53 -0.76 0.91
CA VAL A 152 13.10 -0.12 2.16
C VAL A 152 14.27 -0.04 3.15
N ASP A 153 14.49 1.15 3.72
CA ASP A 153 15.44 1.32 4.83
C ASP A 153 14.81 0.78 6.13
N PRO A 154 15.51 -0.11 6.87
CA PRO A 154 15.02 -0.59 8.16
C PRO A 154 14.67 0.54 9.16
N ASP A 155 15.38 1.66 9.11
CA ASP A 155 15.14 2.78 10.03
C ASP A 155 13.77 3.43 9.79
N ASP A 156 13.28 3.45 8.55
CA ASP A 156 11.97 3.99 8.18
C ASP A 156 10.80 3.15 8.73
N LEU A 157 11.05 1.87 9.06
CA LEU A 157 10.06 0.96 9.64
C LEU A 157 9.94 1.06 11.16
N THR A 158 10.85 1.78 11.81
CA THR A 158 10.87 1.90 13.27
C THR A 158 9.58 2.50 13.83
N PRO A 159 9.09 3.67 13.36
CA PRO A 159 7.85 4.26 13.87
C PRO A 159 6.64 3.35 13.66
N TYR A 160 6.59 2.69 12.50
CA TYR A 160 5.55 1.73 12.17
C TYR A 160 5.56 0.52 13.12
N LEU A 161 6.72 -0.09 13.35
CA LEU A 161 6.84 -1.23 14.25
C LEU A 161 6.48 -0.86 15.69
N GLU A 162 6.89 0.31 16.18
CA GLU A 162 6.53 0.77 17.53
C GLU A 162 5.02 0.82 17.75
N ALA A 163 4.27 1.29 16.74
CA ALA A 163 2.81 1.30 16.75
C ALA A 163 2.23 -0.13 16.69
N ARG A 164 2.81 -1.00 15.85
CA ARG A 164 2.33 -2.38 15.65
C ARG A 164 2.60 -3.32 16.82
N PHE A 165 3.65 -3.08 17.59
CA PHE A 165 3.95 -3.89 18.78
C PHE A 165 2.79 -3.89 19.79
N ALA A 166 2.04 -2.79 19.88
CA ALA A 166 0.85 -2.71 20.73
C ALA A 166 -0.34 -3.52 20.20
N LEU A 167 -0.37 -3.78 18.88
CA LEU A 167 -1.46 -4.48 18.19
C LEU A 167 -1.15 -5.98 17.97
N GLY A 168 0.14 -6.36 17.97
CA GLY A 168 0.59 -7.74 17.88
C GLY A 168 0.59 -8.35 16.48
N PHE A 169 0.40 -7.54 15.42
CA PHE A 169 0.45 -7.98 14.03
C PHE A 169 1.02 -6.89 13.10
N VAL A 170 1.47 -7.29 11.91
CA VAL A 170 1.98 -6.41 10.85
C VAL A 170 1.04 -6.49 9.64
N ALA A 171 0.52 -5.34 9.21
CA ALA A 171 -0.28 -5.19 7.99
C ALA A 171 -0.19 -3.73 7.49
N PHE A 172 -0.31 -3.52 6.18
CA PHE A 172 -0.17 -2.19 5.55
C PHE A 172 -1.49 -1.55 5.15
N GLU A 173 -2.62 -2.14 5.52
CA GLU A 173 -3.92 -1.83 4.90
C GLU A 173 -4.69 -0.70 5.59
N ASP A 174 -4.43 -0.45 6.87
CA ASP A 174 -5.13 0.61 7.60
C ASP A 174 -4.50 1.99 7.37
N SER A 175 -5.30 3.04 7.55
CA SER A 175 -4.89 4.43 7.29
C SER A 175 -3.70 4.87 8.14
N GLU A 176 -3.58 4.38 9.38
CA GLU A 176 -2.44 4.67 10.24
C GLU A 176 -1.15 4.04 9.68
N ALA A 177 -1.24 2.84 9.11
CA ALA A 177 -0.14 2.23 8.36
C ALA A 177 0.32 3.11 7.20
N ILE A 178 -0.64 3.59 6.39
CA ILE A 178 -0.36 4.40 5.21
C ILE A 178 0.35 5.69 5.61
N ASP A 179 -0.12 6.36 6.67
CA ASP A 179 0.48 7.59 7.16
C ASP A 179 1.90 7.37 7.72
N LEU A 180 2.11 6.30 8.50
CA LEU A 180 3.42 5.97 9.10
C LEU A 180 4.45 5.50 8.08
N LEU A 181 4.00 4.99 6.94
CA LEU A 181 4.83 4.48 5.85
C LEU A 181 4.90 5.44 4.66
N ALA A 182 4.32 6.63 4.77
CA ALA A 182 4.37 7.66 3.74
C ALA A 182 5.82 8.05 3.41
N GLY A 183 6.15 8.17 2.13
CA GLY A 183 7.51 8.43 1.67
C GLY A 183 8.46 7.23 1.72
N THR A 184 8.00 6.04 2.12
CA THR A 184 8.76 4.79 1.98
C THR A 184 8.43 4.10 0.65
N PRO A 185 9.32 3.22 0.13
CA PRO A 185 9.02 2.44 -1.06
C PRO A 185 7.84 1.45 -0.93
N ILE A 186 7.30 1.23 0.27
CA ILE A 186 6.30 0.19 0.53
C ILE A 186 5.03 0.39 -0.30
N LEU A 187 4.54 1.61 -0.45
CA LEU A 187 3.30 1.85 -1.19
C LEU A 187 3.49 1.56 -2.69
N ALA A 188 4.61 2.04 -3.25
CA ALA A 188 4.99 1.76 -4.64
C ALA A 188 5.23 0.26 -4.86
N ASN A 189 5.89 -0.41 -3.91
CA ASN A 189 6.10 -1.85 -3.96
C ASN A 189 4.79 -2.63 -3.84
N THR A 190 3.85 -2.21 -3.00
CA THR A 190 2.54 -2.86 -2.88
C THR A 190 1.84 -2.88 -4.22
N MET A 191 1.84 -1.75 -4.93
CA MET A 191 1.27 -1.68 -6.28
C MET A 191 2.07 -2.51 -7.28
N ARG A 192 3.39 -2.35 -7.35
CA ARG A 192 4.27 -3.09 -8.25
C ARG A 192 4.15 -4.60 -8.08
N CYS A 193 4.25 -5.10 -6.84
CA CYS A 193 4.20 -6.51 -6.52
C CYS A 193 2.79 -7.09 -6.72
N SER A 194 1.74 -6.32 -6.46
CA SER A 194 0.36 -6.70 -6.81
C SER A 194 0.19 -6.82 -8.32
N THR A 195 0.72 -5.87 -9.10
CA THR A 195 0.72 -5.93 -10.56
C THR A 195 1.49 -7.14 -11.06
N MET A 196 2.68 -7.43 -10.50
CA MET A 196 3.44 -8.62 -10.83
C MET A 196 2.67 -9.91 -10.54
N ALA A 197 2.06 -10.01 -9.37
CA ALA A 197 1.23 -11.16 -8.99
C ALA A 197 0.02 -11.31 -9.92
N ALA A 198 -0.67 -10.21 -10.26
CA ALA A 198 -1.82 -10.21 -11.16
C ALA A 198 -1.45 -10.59 -12.61
N LEU A 199 -0.24 -10.25 -13.06
CA LEU A 199 0.30 -10.63 -14.36
C LEU A 199 0.84 -12.08 -14.37
N GLY A 200 0.79 -12.80 -13.23
CA GLY A 200 1.36 -14.13 -13.09
C GLY A 200 2.89 -14.15 -13.17
N MET A 201 3.53 -13.00 -12.97
CA MET A 201 4.97 -12.77 -13.09
C MET A 201 5.69 -13.09 -11.77
N VAL A 202 5.40 -14.26 -11.22
CA VAL A 202 5.94 -14.75 -9.93
C VAL A 202 7.27 -15.50 -10.09
N ASP A 203 7.72 -15.71 -11.33
CA ASP A 203 8.88 -16.53 -11.67
C ASP A 203 10.02 -15.72 -12.35
N ALA A 204 11.25 -16.21 -12.23
CA ALA A 204 12.48 -15.60 -12.76
C ALA A 204 12.58 -15.44 -14.30
N HIS A 205 11.52 -15.75 -15.05
CA HIS A 205 11.47 -15.70 -16.52
C HIS A 205 10.63 -14.53 -17.05
N THR A 206 10.18 -13.63 -16.18
CA THR A 206 9.44 -12.43 -16.57
C THR A 206 10.28 -11.56 -17.51
N PRO A 207 9.77 -11.19 -18.71
CA PRO A 207 10.46 -10.27 -19.60
C PRO A 207 10.78 -8.93 -18.90
N ALA A 208 11.96 -8.37 -19.16
CA ALA A 208 12.42 -7.13 -18.51
C ALA A 208 11.44 -5.97 -18.68
N VAL A 209 10.85 -5.83 -19.87
CA VAL A 209 9.82 -4.83 -20.17
C VAL A 209 8.61 -4.94 -19.23
N CYS A 210 8.21 -6.16 -18.82
CA CYS A 210 7.07 -6.34 -17.94
C CYS A 210 7.39 -6.02 -16.48
N LEU A 211 8.63 -6.30 -16.04
CA LEU A 211 9.11 -5.87 -14.72
C LEU A 211 9.14 -4.35 -14.62
N GLU A 212 9.74 -3.68 -15.61
CA GLU A 212 9.86 -2.22 -15.59
C GLU A 212 8.49 -1.53 -15.77
N LEU A 213 7.58 -2.09 -16.59
CA LEU A 213 6.19 -1.61 -16.67
C LEU A 213 5.51 -1.68 -15.31
N SER A 214 5.64 -2.80 -14.59
CA SER A 214 5.04 -2.95 -13.25
C SER A 214 5.62 -1.96 -12.24
N GLN A 215 6.92 -1.68 -12.32
CA GLN A 215 7.57 -0.70 -11.47
C GLN A 215 7.03 0.70 -11.72
N ARG A 216 6.98 1.15 -12.97
CA ARG A 216 6.49 2.48 -13.34
C ARG A 216 5.01 2.68 -13.00
N LEU A 217 4.19 1.64 -13.20
CA LEU A 217 2.79 1.67 -12.77
C LEU A 217 2.66 1.78 -11.24
N GLY A 218 3.53 1.09 -10.49
CA GLY A 218 3.56 1.17 -9.03
C GLY A 218 3.97 2.56 -8.52
N GLU A 219 5.03 3.13 -9.08
CA GLU A 219 5.50 4.49 -8.78
C GLU A 219 4.42 5.54 -9.08
N MET A 220 3.73 5.41 -10.22
CA MET A 220 2.62 6.29 -10.58
C MET A 220 1.48 6.24 -9.57
N MET A 221 1.00 5.04 -9.22
CA MET A 221 -0.09 4.87 -8.27
C MET A 221 0.26 5.38 -6.87
N ALA A 222 1.48 5.12 -6.40
CA ALA A 222 1.97 5.64 -5.13
C ALA A 222 2.00 7.18 -5.12
N GLY A 223 2.52 7.81 -6.18
CA GLY A 223 2.51 9.26 -6.33
C GLY A 223 1.10 9.86 -6.32
N ILE A 224 0.12 9.18 -6.93
CA ILE A 224 -1.30 9.60 -6.90
C ILE A 224 -1.86 9.51 -5.48
N MET A 225 -1.57 8.42 -4.76
CA MET A 225 -2.07 8.23 -3.39
C MET A 225 -1.46 9.21 -2.40
N GLU A 226 -0.17 9.53 -2.53
CA GLU A 226 0.51 10.53 -1.67
C GLU A 226 0.02 11.96 -1.92
N THR A 227 -0.33 12.28 -3.17
CA THR A 227 -0.80 13.61 -3.55
C THR A 227 -2.31 13.80 -3.33
N GLY A 228 -3.10 12.72 -3.34
CA GLY A 228 -4.55 12.71 -3.15
C GLY A 228 -5.02 12.84 -1.70
N GLY A 229 -4.30 13.57 -0.84
CA GLY A 229 -4.46 13.64 0.62
C GLY A 229 -5.89 13.53 1.16
N ALA A 230 -6.03 12.86 2.31
CA ALA A 230 -7.28 12.35 2.91
C ALA A 230 -8.45 13.34 3.13
N ASP A 231 -8.27 14.66 2.91
CA ASP A 231 -9.27 15.70 3.20
C ASP A 231 -9.53 16.69 2.04
N GLY A 232 -8.92 16.49 0.87
CA GLY A 232 -9.15 17.34 -0.31
C GLY A 232 -10.13 16.70 -1.29
N GLY A 233 -11.12 17.45 -1.78
CA GLY A 233 -11.85 17.04 -2.98
C GLY A 233 -10.90 16.78 -4.17
N PRO A 234 -11.39 16.24 -5.30
CA PRO A 234 -10.53 15.93 -6.44
C PRO A 234 -9.82 17.20 -6.92
N ASP A 235 -8.54 17.34 -6.59
CA ASP A 235 -7.72 18.47 -7.05
C ASP A 235 -7.53 18.34 -8.57
N PRO A 236 -8.00 19.30 -9.37
CA PRO A 236 -7.86 19.28 -10.82
C PRO A 236 -6.39 19.19 -11.29
N LEU A 237 -5.44 19.64 -10.46
CA LEU A 237 -4.00 19.53 -10.73
C LEU A 237 -3.48 18.10 -10.52
N LEU A 238 -4.14 17.26 -9.70
CA LEU A 238 -3.83 15.83 -9.63
C LEU A 238 -4.05 15.15 -10.96
N LEU A 239 -5.10 15.52 -11.68
CA LEU A 239 -5.37 14.96 -13.01
C LEU A 239 -4.25 15.31 -13.99
N ALA A 240 -3.75 16.55 -13.95
CA ALA A 240 -2.59 16.95 -14.75
C ALA A 240 -1.31 16.18 -14.37
N SER A 241 -1.09 15.93 -13.07
CA SER A 241 0.00 15.10 -12.57
C SER A 241 -0.10 13.66 -13.10
N VAL A 242 -1.29 13.06 -13.04
CA VAL A 242 -1.58 11.71 -13.59
C VAL A 242 -1.23 11.65 -15.09
N PHE A 243 -1.62 12.65 -15.87
CA PHE A 243 -1.26 12.73 -17.29
C PHE A 243 0.25 12.85 -17.51
N GLY A 244 0.95 13.64 -16.68
CA GLY A 244 2.40 13.76 -16.72
C GLY A 244 3.10 12.43 -16.49
N VAL A 245 2.76 11.73 -15.41
CA VAL A 245 3.36 10.42 -15.09
C VAL A 245 2.98 9.36 -16.12
N THR A 246 1.73 9.36 -16.61
CA THR A 246 1.30 8.44 -17.68
C THR A 246 2.09 8.67 -18.98
N ASN A 247 2.39 9.94 -19.30
CA ASN A 247 3.20 10.27 -20.47
C ASN A 247 4.64 9.76 -20.35
N GLU A 248 5.24 9.76 -19.16
CA GLU A 248 6.56 9.17 -18.93
C GLU A 248 6.58 7.66 -19.21
N ILE A 249 5.49 6.96 -18.85
CA ILE A 249 5.33 5.52 -19.16
C ILE A 249 5.27 5.30 -20.68
N PHE A 250 4.47 6.08 -21.41
CA PHE A 250 4.39 5.95 -22.87
C PHE A 250 5.68 6.39 -23.58
N ALA A 251 6.41 7.35 -23.01
CA ALA A 251 7.72 7.75 -23.51
C ALA A 251 8.74 6.62 -23.41
N TRP A 252 8.81 5.98 -22.25
CA TRP A 252 9.62 4.78 -22.04
C TRP A 252 9.17 3.63 -22.96
N LEU A 253 7.87 3.37 -23.06
CA LEU A 253 7.35 2.28 -23.89
C LEU A 253 7.75 2.42 -25.36
N ALA A 254 7.87 3.65 -25.88
CA ALA A 254 8.31 3.90 -27.25
C ALA A 254 9.74 3.42 -27.53
N ASP A 255 10.61 3.38 -26.51
CA ASP A 255 11.99 2.91 -26.64
C ASP A 255 12.10 1.37 -26.47
N GLU A 256 11.11 0.74 -25.83
CA GLU A 256 11.15 -0.68 -25.46
C GLU A 256 10.33 -1.61 -26.39
N VAL A 257 9.41 -1.06 -27.18
CA VAL A 257 8.62 -1.87 -28.13
C VAL A 257 9.44 -2.32 -29.35
N PRO A 258 9.04 -3.41 -30.02
CA PRO A 258 9.62 -3.80 -31.30
C PRO A 258 9.56 -2.67 -32.35
N PRO A 259 10.50 -2.60 -33.30
CA PRO A 259 10.55 -1.55 -34.32
C PRO A 259 9.26 -1.39 -35.14
N GLU A 260 8.47 -2.46 -35.27
CA GLU A 260 7.18 -2.45 -35.97
C GLU A 260 6.10 -1.65 -35.22
N LEU A 261 6.26 -1.45 -33.91
CA LEU A 261 5.33 -0.75 -33.02
C LEU A 261 5.86 0.62 -32.54
N GLU A 262 7.11 0.97 -32.85
CA GLU A 262 7.74 2.24 -32.42
C GLU A 262 6.89 3.45 -32.84
N ALA A 263 6.45 3.49 -34.10
CA ALA A 263 5.61 4.57 -34.61
C ALA A 263 4.25 4.66 -33.90
N ASP A 264 3.68 3.52 -33.50
CA ASP A 264 2.44 3.46 -32.74
C ASP A 264 2.63 4.00 -31.32
N ALA A 265 3.72 3.61 -30.66
CA ALA A 265 4.05 4.07 -29.32
C ALA A 265 4.34 5.58 -29.29
N ILE A 266 5.08 6.08 -30.28
CA ILE A 266 5.30 7.53 -30.47
C ILE A 266 3.98 8.27 -30.66
N LEU A 267 3.07 7.76 -31.50
CA LEU A 267 1.77 8.39 -31.72
C LEU A 267 0.95 8.49 -30.43
N VAL A 268 0.88 7.40 -29.65
CA VAL A 268 0.15 7.39 -28.36
C VAL A 268 0.80 8.34 -27.36
N ARG A 269 2.13 8.31 -27.23
CA ARG A 269 2.90 9.23 -26.37
C ARG A 269 2.63 10.69 -26.73
N ASP A 270 2.84 11.07 -27.99
CA ASP A 270 2.72 12.47 -28.43
C ASP A 270 1.28 12.98 -28.25
N THR A 271 0.30 12.10 -28.48
CA THR A 271 -1.11 12.41 -28.20
C THR A 271 -1.36 12.61 -26.71
N MET A 272 -0.80 11.76 -25.84
CA MET A 272 -0.96 11.88 -24.39
C MET A 272 -0.25 13.09 -23.80
N ALA A 273 0.96 13.39 -24.27
CA ALA A 273 1.66 14.63 -23.94
C ALA A 273 0.78 15.84 -24.29
N ARG A 274 0.18 15.83 -25.48
CA ARG A 274 -0.68 16.92 -25.93
C ARG A 274 -1.96 17.05 -25.08
N VAL A 275 -2.61 15.95 -24.73
CA VAL A 275 -3.76 15.96 -23.83
C VAL A 275 -3.39 16.52 -22.45
N GLY A 276 -2.25 16.09 -21.90
CA GLY A 276 -1.72 16.59 -20.63
C GLY A 276 -1.44 18.09 -20.65
N GLU A 277 -0.81 18.59 -21.72
CA GLU A 277 -0.59 20.03 -21.94
C GLU A 277 -1.92 20.80 -21.95
N LEU A 278 -2.93 20.30 -22.67
CA LEU A 278 -4.25 20.95 -22.75
C LEU A 278 -4.96 20.98 -21.39
N MET A 279 -4.80 19.93 -20.58
CA MET A 279 -5.31 19.88 -19.21
C MET A 279 -4.62 20.91 -18.32
N VAL A 280 -3.29 21.01 -18.35
CA VAL A 280 -2.54 22.03 -17.61
C VAL A 280 -2.93 23.44 -18.08
N GLU A 281 -2.96 23.69 -19.38
CA GLU A 281 -3.35 24.99 -19.95
C GLU A 281 -4.74 25.45 -19.49
N GLY A 282 -5.69 24.52 -19.38
CA GLY A 282 -7.07 24.85 -19.04
C GLY A 282 -7.39 24.89 -17.55
N LEU A 283 -6.69 24.09 -16.73
CA LEU A 283 -6.96 23.92 -15.30
C LEU A 283 -5.97 24.66 -14.40
N ALA A 284 -4.74 24.93 -14.84
CA ALA A 284 -3.76 25.73 -14.09
C ALA A 284 -3.87 27.24 -14.39
N ARG A 285 -5.08 27.71 -14.73
CA ARG A 285 -5.33 29.09 -15.12
C ARG A 285 -5.36 30.01 -13.88
N PRO A 286 -4.62 31.13 -13.87
CA PRO A 286 -4.56 32.01 -12.70
C PRO A 286 -5.88 32.76 -12.42
N ASP A 287 -6.79 32.78 -13.40
CA ASP A 287 -8.14 33.34 -13.29
C ASP A 287 -9.21 32.32 -12.88
N LEU A 288 -8.87 31.03 -12.78
CA LEU A 288 -9.81 30.00 -12.38
C LEU A 288 -9.97 30.01 -10.86
N ASP A 289 -11.20 30.19 -10.37
CA ASP A 289 -11.52 29.98 -8.96
C ASP A 289 -11.60 28.47 -8.67
N THR A 290 -10.52 27.90 -8.12
CA THR A 290 -10.46 26.48 -7.78
C THR A 290 -11.35 26.09 -6.61
N ASP A 291 -11.85 27.07 -5.85
CA ASP A 291 -12.79 26.84 -4.74
C ASP A 291 -14.26 26.80 -5.21
N ASP A 292 -14.54 27.21 -6.47
CA ASP A 292 -15.86 27.09 -7.10
C ASP A 292 -15.97 25.83 -7.97
N PRO A 293 -16.71 24.78 -7.53
CA PRO A 293 -16.82 23.52 -8.26
C PRO A 293 -17.52 23.67 -9.62
N ASP A 294 -18.42 24.64 -9.78
CA ASP A 294 -19.12 24.87 -11.04
C ASP A 294 -18.17 25.51 -12.08
N GLU A 295 -17.29 26.41 -11.64
CA GLU A 295 -16.29 27.04 -12.50
C GLU A 295 -15.22 26.03 -12.97
N VAL A 296 -14.74 25.19 -12.05
CA VAL A 296 -13.82 24.07 -12.34
C VAL A 296 -14.45 23.09 -13.35
N MET A 297 -15.73 22.73 -13.17
CA MET A 297 -16.44 21.85 -14.09
C MET A 297 -16.58 22.45 -15.49
N VAL A 298 -16.88 23.75 -15.60
CA VAL A 298 -16.97 24.45 -16.89
C VAL A 298 -15.61 24.51 -17.58
N ALA A 299 -14.55 24.80 -16.82
CA ALA A 299 -13.18 24.80 -17.34
C ALA A 299 -12.79 23.42 -17.88
N PHE A 300 -13.08 22.36 -17.11
CA PHE A 300 -12.83 20.98 -17.51
C PHE A 300 -13.60 20.59 -18.80
N LEU A 301 -14.90 20.90 -18.88
CA LEU A 301 -15.70 20.61 -20.08
C LEU A 301 -15.19 21.36 -21.32
N SER A 302 -14.72 22.60 -21.13
CA SER A 302 -14.08 23.38 -22.19
C SER A 302 -12.79 22.71 -22.70
N VAL A 303 -11.95 22.21 -21.78
CA VAL A 303 -10.73 21.47 -22.13
C VAL A 303 -11.06 20.19 -22.88
N MET A 304 -12.03 19.40 -22.42
CA MET A 304 -12.46 18.18 -23.10
C MET A 304 -13.00 18.46 -24.52
N THR A 305 -13.72 19.56 -24.70
CA THR A 305 -14.20 19.98 -26.03
C THR A 305 -13.03 20.34 -26.94
N ARG A 306 -12.00 21.01 -26.42
CA ARG A 306 -10.79 21.35 -27.17
C ARG A 306 -9.98 20.10 -27.53
N ILE A 307 -9.81 19.17 -26.58
CA ILE A 307 -9.16 17.87 -26.81
C ILE A 307 -9.88 17.14 -27.94
N SER A 308 -11.21 16.98 -27.86
CA SER A 308 -11.98 16.31 -28.92
C SER A 308 -11.81 16.99 -30.29
N ALA A 309 -11.80 18.32 -30.34
CA ALA A 309 -11.55 19.04 -31.60
C ALA A 309 -10.14 18.78 -32.16
N GLU A 310 -9.10 18.80 -31.31
CA GLU A 310 -7.71 18.54 -31.71
C GLU A 310 -7.49 17.07 -32.13
N LEU A 311 -8.18 16.11 -31.50
CA LEU A 311 -8.05 14.68 -31.80
C LEU A 311 -8.87 14.19 -33.00
N SER A 312 -9.90 14.92 -33.42
CA SER A 312 -10.84 14.53 -34.49
C SER A 312 -10.20 14.08 -35.82
N GLY A 313 -8.96 14.50 -36.09
CA GLY A 313 -8.20 14.10 -37.28
C GLY A 313 -7.35 12.84 -37.13
N VAL A 314 -7.11 12.36 -35.91
CA VAL A 314 -6.17 11.27 -35.59
C VAL A 314 -6.82 10.12 -34.80
N GLU A 315 -8.10 10.25 -34.40
CA GLU A 315 -8.84 9.24 -33.62
C GLU A 315 -8.73 7.81 -34.16
N GLY A 316 -8.88 7.62 -35.48
CA GLY A 316 -8.81 6.29 -36.10
C GLY A 316 -7.41 5.67 -36.03
N ASP A 317 -6.38 6.47 -36.30
CA ASP A 317 -4.98 6.03 -36.24
C ASP A 317 -4.55 5.77 -34.79
N LEU A 318 -4.95 6.64 -33.87
CA LEU A 318 -4.71 6.49 -32.44
C LEU A 318 -5.37 5.23 -31.87
N ALA A 319 -6.63 4.96 -32.23
CA ALA A 319 -7.34 3.75 -31.79
C ALA A 319 -6.65 2.48 -32.31
N ALA A 320 -6.21 2.49 -33.57
CA ALA A 320 -5.52 1.37 -34.17
C ALA A 320 -4.12 1.14 -33.54
N ALA A 321 -3.37 2.21 -33.30
CA ALA A 321 -2.07 2.17 -32.61
C ALA A 321 -2.23 1.64 -31.17
N THR A 322 -3.16 2.21 -30.42
CA THR A 322 -3.51 1.79 -29.05
C THR A 322 -3.88 0.30 -29.02
N SER A 323 -4.69 -0.17 -29.97
CA SER A 323 -5.08 -1.57 -30.05
C SER A 323 -3.90 -2.51 -30.32
N ARG A 324 -2.95 -2.12 -31.18
CA ARG A 324 -1.77 -2.93 -31.48
C ARG A 324 -0.80 -2.97 -30.31
N LEU A 325 -0.54 -1.84 -29.66
CA LEU A 325 0.29 -1.77 -28.45
C LEU A 325 -0.32 -2.56 -27.30
N ARG A 326 -1.64 -2.45 -27.08
CA ARG A 326 -2.37 -3.26 -26.09
C ARG A 326 -2.22 -4.74 -26.38
N ALA A 327 -2.41 -5.17 -27.62
CA ALA A 327 -2.25 -6.57 -28.00
C ALA A 327 -0.83 -7.08 -27.72
N HIS A 328 0.19 -6.28 -28.04
CA HIS A 328 1.58 -6.62 -27.77
C HIS A 328 1.89 -6.75 -26.28
N LEU A 329 1.45 -5.79 -25.45
CA LEU A 329 1.67 -5.86 -24.00
C LEU A 329 0.88 -7.00 -23.36
N VAL A 330 -0.33 -7.29 -23.84
CA VAL A 330 -1.11 -8.44 -23.36
C VAL A 330 -0.43 -9.77 -23.74
N GLU A 331 0.09 -9.89 -24.96
CA GLU A 331 0.83 -11.08 -25.39
C GLU A 331 2.13 -11.27 -24.60
N THR A 332 2.83 -10.17 -24.28
CA THR A 332 4.16 -10.21 -23.66
C THR A 332 4.10 -10.30 -22.13
N CYS A 333 3.17 -9.58 -21.52
CA CYS A 333 3.07 -9.37 -20.07
C CYS A 333 1.77 -9.92 -19.45
N GLY A 334 0.78 -10.31 -20.25
CA GLY A 334 -0.51 -10.83 -19.78
C GLY A 334 -1.64 -9.79 -19.77
N GLU A 335 -2.88 -10.26 -19.60
CA GLU A 335 -4.12 -9.44 -19.77
C GLU A 335 -4.14 -8.19 -18.89
N SER A 336 -3.67 -8.25 -17.64
CA SER A 336 -3.73 -7.12 -16.72
C SER A 336 -2.88 -5.91 -17.17
N SER A 337 -1.94 -6.10 -18.11
CA SER A 337 -1.17 -4.99 -18.71
C SER A 337 -2.06 -4.04 -19.52
N SER A 338 -3.27 -4.49 -19.88
CA SER A 338 -4.22 -3.67 -20.60
C SER A 338 -4.74 -2.47 -19.82
N MET A 339 -4.61 -2.49 -18.49
CA MET A 339 -5.02 -1.41 -17.59
C MET A 339 -4.36 -0.07 -17.94
N LEU A 340 -3.11 -0.09 -18.43
CA LEU A 340 -2.41 1.11 -18.91
C LEU A 340 -3.21 1.86 -19.99
N PHE A 341 -3.92 1.12 -20.85
CA PHE A 341 -4.70 1.69 -21.96
C PHE A 341 -6.15 2.02 -21.57
N GLU A 342 -6.63 1.59 -20.42
CA GLU A 342 -7.98 1.92 -19.94
C GLU A 342 -8.09 3.39 -19.53
N LEU A 343 -7.00 3.98 -19.03
CA LEU A 343 -6.90 5.43 -18.83
C LEU A 343 -7.16 6.22 -20.13
N LEU A 344 -6.73 5.68 -21.28
CA LEU A 344 -6.93 6.30 -22.59
C LEU A 344 -8.38 6.19 -23.08
N GLY A 345 -9.05 5.07 -22.77
CA GLY A 345 -10.46 4.85 -23.13
C GLY A 345 -11.39 5.89 -22.52
N GLY A 346 -11.09 6.36 -21.30
CA GLY A 346 -11.84 7.41 -20.60
C GLY A 346 -11.74 8.82 -21.21
N VAL A 347 -10.70 9.08 -22.02
CA VAL A 347 -10.46 10.39 -22.67
C VAL A 347 -11.24 10.53 -23.99
N GLY A 348 -12.05 9.53 -24.36
CA GLY A 348 -12.92 9.58 -25.54
C GLY A 348 -12.38 8.82 -26.76
N ALA A 349 -11.38 7.94 -26.58
CA ALA A 349 -10.81 7.16 -27.68
C ALA A 349 -11.57 5.86 -28.02
N THR A 350 -12.65 5.52 -27.30
CA THR A 350 -13.45 4.33 -27.60
C THR A 350 -14.95 4.59 -27.42
N SER A 351 -15.63 4.86 -28.54
CA SER A 351 -17.06 4.57 -28.71
C SER A 351 -17.25 3.59 -29.85
#